data_AF-F7DG15-F1
#
_entry.id   AF-F7DG15-F1
#
_cell.length_a   1.000
_cell.length_b   1.000
_cell.length_c   1.000
_cell.angle_alpha   90.00
_cell.angle_beta   90.00
_cell.angle_gamma   90.00
#
_symmetry.space_group_name_H-M   'P 1'
#
loop_
_entity.id
_entity.type
_entity.pdbx_description
1 polymer ?
#
loop_
_entity_poly.entity_id
_entity_poly.type
_entity_poly.pdbx_seq_one_letter_code
_entity_poly.pdbx_strand_id
1 'polypeptide(L)'
;MAFSGICSDQPFQRRWCPAVPNAPQNRCRGASPGPAMKPNLKQWKQLMLFGIFAWGLLFLAIFIYFADSNPTAPVPSTFYVEPRRLLPVQGKQRAIMGAVPEPAFPEGEARSETRCESLLCADLPDSLWPEPEDAGDIEEEFFSPQVQRGRESPRAHDPALGDSSFTADRPGPRGLARRGASLVSAGEQGLFRSGRVPRKRIKKRRSKRGRSRPPEEADEWERLYSSAMSRSFLYRLWKGNVSSRMLNPRLQKAMKDYLSINKHGVRFQGPRNGRLTGEQLLCQLRDRVHVRTLDGKEAPFSALGWDKHVPRTPLAKLYPRGFGSCAVVMSAGAILNSSLGAEIDAHDAVLRFNSAPTRGYEKDVGNKTSLRIINSQILTNPSHHFIDNSLYKDVILIAWDPAPYSANLNVWYKKPDYNLFTPYVQHRRRYPSQPFYILHPKFIWQLWDIIQENTREKIQPNPPSSGFIGILIMMSMCREVHVYEYIPSVRQTDLCHYHELYYDAACTLGAYHPLLYEKLLVQRMNRGERDDLYRKGKVILPGFRALRCPAPDHLPHS
;
A
#
# COMPACT_ATOMS: atom_id res chain seq x y z
N MET A 1 56.23 -0.49 17.55
CA MET A 1 55.92 -1.72 18.30
C MET A 1 54.75 -2.38 17.57
N ALA A 2 54.92 -3.36 16.67
CA ALA A 2 55.91 -4.46 16.58
C ALA A 2 55.83 -5.40 17.80
N PHE A 3 55.79 -6.74 17.67
CA PHE A 3 56.34 -7.60 16.59
C PHE A 3 55.34 -8.58 15.91
N SER A 4 55.86 -9.48 15.05
CA SER A 4 55.14 -10.36 14.11
C SER A 4 55.77 -11.78 14.02
N GLY A 5 55.04 -12.74 13.40
CA GLY A 5 55.49 -14.12 13.07
C GLY A 5 54.34 -15.15 13.23
N ILE A 6 53.80 -15.86 12.22
CA ILE A 6 54.36 -16.85 11.26
C ILE A 6 54.61 -18.23 11.92
N CYS A 7 54.36 -19.41 11.31
CA CYS A 7 53.32 -19.95 10.40
C CYS A 7 53.70 -21.44 10.10
N SER A 8 52.75 -22.28 9.63
CA SER A 8 53.03 -23.65 9.09
C SER A 8 53.59 -24.71 10.10
N ASP A 9 53.56 -26.03 9.87
CA ASP A 9 53.05 -26.82 8.73
C ASP A 9 52.52 -28.25 9.10
N GLN A 10 52.08 -28.97 8.06
CA GLN A 10 51.71 -30.39 7.83
C GLN A 10 52.70 -31.52 8.33
N PRO A 11 52.55 -32.86 8.05
CA PRO A 11 51.45 -33.69 7.46
C PRO A 11 51.20 -35.14 8.06
N PHE A 12 50.17 -35.83 7.54
CA PHE A 12 50.07 -37.27 7.10
C PHE A 12 50.12 -38.55 8.00
N GLN A 13 49.28 -39.51 7.56
CA GLN A 13 49.42 -41.00 7.47
C GLN A 13 49.13 -42.00 8.63
N ARG A 14 47.97 -42.66 8.49
CA ARG A 14 47.70 -44.13 8.45
C ARG A 14 48.63 -45.11 9.22
N ARG A 15 48.04 -45.96 10.08
CA ARG A 15 48.11 -47.45 9.97
C ARG A 15 47.14 -48.22 10.91
N TRP A 16 46.38 -49.15 10.30
CA TRP A 16 45.99 -50.53 10.70
C TRP A 16 45.73 -50.95 12.17
N CYS A 17 44.70 -51.79 12.34
CA CYS A 17 44.28 -52.44 13.60
C CYS A 17 44.68 -53.94 13.70
N PRO A 18 44.63 -54.56 14.90
CA PRO A 18 44.59 -56.01 15.07
C PRO A 18 43.33 -56.56 15.81
N ALA A 19 42.96 -57.80 15.47
CA ALA A 19 42.15 -58.86 16.18
C ALA A 19 40.86 -58.50 17.02
N VAL A 20 39.69 -59.17 16.93
CA VAL A 20 39.29 -60.63 16.87
C VAL A 20 39.35 -61.31 18.27
N PRO A 21 38.42 -62.21 18.72
CA PRO A 21 37.41 -63.01 17.98
C PRO A 21 35.94 -63.06 18.53
N ASN A 22 34.98 -63.50 17.69
CA ASN A 22 34.31 -64.83 17.82
C ASN A 22 33.22 -65.07 16.75
N ALA A 23 32.92 -66.35 16.46
CA ALA A 23 31.94 -66.80 15.46
C ALA A 23 30.94 -67.81 16.07
N PRO A 24 29.93 -68.28 15.30
CA PRO A 24 30.13 -69.57 14.61
C PRO A 24 29.60 -69.61 13.15
N GLN A 25 29.69 -70.79 12.54
CA GLN A 25 29.64 -71.03 11.09
C GLN A 25 28.25 -71.42 10.57
N ASN A 26 28.05 -71.32 9.24
CA ASN A 26 27.41 -72.41 8.50
C ASN A 26 27.91 -72.51 7.05
N ARG A 27 27.74 -73.69 6.42
CA ARG A 27 28.45 -74.10 5.18
C ARG A 27 27.77 -73.66 3.88
N CYS A 28 28.60 -73.40 2.86
CA CYS A 28 28.19 -73.36 1.45
C CYS A 28 28.58 -74.67 0.71
N ARG A 29 27.80 -75.05 -0.30
CA ARG A 29 28.22 -75.82 -1.48
C ARG A 29 27.65 -75.10 -2.71
N GLY A 30 28.40 -75.07 -3.81
CA GLY A 30 28.13 -74.17 -4.94
C GLY A 30 27.45 -74.83 -6.15
N ALA A 31 27.18 -74.00 -7.17
CA ALA A 31 26.78 -74.39 -8.51
C ALA A 31 27.46 -73.48 -9.55
N SER A 32 27.60 -73.96 -10.79
CA SER A 32 28.44 -73.38 -11.86
C SER A 32 27.77 -72.22 -12.63
N PRO A 33 28.53 -71.36 -13.34
CA PRO A 33 28.00 -70.15 -13.97
C PRO A 33 27.33 -70.39 -15.35
N GLY A 34 26.32 -69.56 -15.65
CA GLY A 34 25.71 -69.43 -16.98
C GLY A 34 26.33 -68.30 -17.84
N PRO A 35 26.12 -68.31 -19.17
CA PRO A 35 26.84 -67.43 -20.10
C PRO A 35 26.30 -65.99 -20.15
N ALA A 36 27.19 -65.02 -20.31
CA ALA A 36 26.85 -63.61 -20.46
C ALA A 36 26.54 -63.22 -21.92
N MET A 37 25.33 -62.72 -22.18
CA MET A 37 25.00 -62.07 -23.45
C MET A 37 25.59 -60.65 -23.50
N LYS A 38 26.30 -60.32 -24.58
CA LYS A 38 26.79 -58.95 -24.85
C LYS A 38 25.71 -58.15 -25.60
N PRO A 39 25.18 -57.04 -25.06
CA PRO A 39 24.17 -56.25 -25.77
C PRO A 39 24.78 -55.54 -27.00
N ASN A 40 24.07 -55.56 -28.12
CA ASN A 40 24.55 -54.98 -29.38
C ASN A 40 24.46 -53.44 -29.35
N LEU A 41 25.60 -52.78 -29.12
CA LEU A 41 25.70 -51.34 -28.85
C LEU A 41 25.12 -50.45 -29.97
N LYS A 42 25.07 -50.92 -31.22
CA LYS A 42 24.45 -50.19 -32.34
C LYS A 42 22.93 -50.08 -32.17
N GLN A 43 22.27 -51.16 -31.78
CA GLN A 43 20.81 -51.23 -31.65
C GLN A 43 20.30 -50.34 -30.51
N TRP A 44 21.03 -50.27 -29.39
CA TRP A 44 20.72 -49.36 -28.28
C TRP A 44 20.85 -47.88 -28.67
N LYS A 45 21.89 -47.50 -29.44
CA LYS A 45 22.02 -46.13 -29.96
C LYS A 45 20.86 -45.75 -30.88
N GLN A 46 20.41 -46.69 -31.72
CA GLN A 46 19.30 -46.48 -32.65
C GLN A 46 17.95 -46.32 -31.93
N LEU A 47 17.71 -47.12 -30.87
CA LEU A 47 16.54 -46.96 -30.00
C LEU A 47 16.56 -45.63 -29.22
N MET A 48 17.72 -45.21 -28.72
CA MET A 48 17.87 -43.90 -28.05
C MET A 48 17.59 -42.73 -29.00
N LEU A 49 18.05 -42.80 -30.26
CA LEU A 49 17.75 -41.79 -31.28
C LEU A 49 16.26 -41.73 -31.62
N PHE A 50 15.59 -42.88 -31.75
CA PHE A 50 14.12 -42.93 -31.91
C PHE A 50 13.39 -42.34 -30.70
N GLY A 51 13.84 -42.64 -29.49
CA GLY A 51 13.28 -42.08 -28.25
C GLY A 51 13.40 -40.55 -28.19
N ILE A 52 14.57 -40.01 -28.54
CA ILE A 52 14.82 -38.56 -28.62
C ILE A 52 13.93 -37.90 -29.70
N PHE A 53 13.82 -38.52 -30.88
CA PHE A 53 12.99 -37.97 -31.96
C PHE A 53 11.49 -37.96 -31.60
N ALA A 54 11.00 -39.05 -30.99
CA ALA A 54 9.63 -39.11 -30.48
C ALA A 54 9.36 -38.07 -29.36
N TRP A 55 10.33 -37.85 -28.46
CA TRP A 55 10.24 -36.78 -27.45
C TRP A 55 10.23 -35.39 -28.07
N GLY A 56 11.04 -35.16 -29.11
CA GLY A 56 11.06 -33.90 -29.87
C GLY A 56 9.72 -33.60 -30.55
N LEU A 57 9.11 -34.60 -31.19
CA LEU A 57 7.78 -34.47 -31.78
C LEU A 57 6.68 -34.24 -30.73
N LEU A 58 6.73 -34.94 -29.59
CA LEU A 58 5.79 -34.73 -28.49
C LEU A 58 5.91 -33.32 -27.91
N PHE A 59 7.14 -32.84 -27.69
CA PHE A 59 7.40 -31.47 -27.24
C PHE A 59 6.91 -30.43 -28.26
N LEU A 60 7.13 -30.65 -29.56
CA LEU A 60 6.67 -29.76 -30.62
C LEU A 60 5.12 -29.71 -30.68
N ALA A 61 4.45 -30.85 -30.55
CA ALA A 61 2.97 -30.90 -30.51
C ALA A 61 2.41 -30.18 -29.28
N ILE A 62 3.02 -30.34 -28.11
CA ILE A 62 2.67 -29.60 -26.88
C ILE A 62 2.93 -28.10 -27.05
N PHE A 63 4.07 -27.73 -27.66
CA PHE A 63 4.41 -26.33 -27.91
C PHE A 63 3.41 -25.67 -28.87
N ILE A 64 3.05 -26.32 -29.97
CA ILE A 64 2.03 -25.83 -30.91
C ILE A 64 0.67 -25.68 -30.21
N TYR A 65 0.24 -26.66 -29.42
CA TYR A 65 -1.02 -26.59 -28.65
C TYR A 65 -1.08 -25.37 -27.71
N PHE A 66 0.02 -25.05 -27.02
CA PHE A 66 0.08 -23.87 -26.15
C PHE A 66 0.36 -22.55 -26.90
N ALA A 67 0.99 -22.58 -28.07
CA ALA A 67 1.28 -21.39 -28.88
C ALA A 67 0.07 -20.95 -29.72
N ASP A 68 -0.72 -21.88 -30.25
CA ASP A 68 -1.92 -21.62 -31.06
C ASP A 68 -3.20 -21.50 -30.20
N SER A 69 -3.04 -21.27 -28.90
CA SER A 69 -4.13 -20.96 -27.95
C SER A 69 -4.66 -19.52 -28.15
N ASN A 70 -5.05 -19.16 -29.38
CA ASN A 70 -5.64 -17.87 -29.74
C ASN A 70 -7.05 -17.71 -29.12
N PRO A 71 -7.30 -16.75 -28.21
CA PRO A 71 -8.55 -16.65 -27.46
C PRO A 71 -9.65 -15.88 -28.23
N THR A 72 -9.91 -16.23 -29.49
CA THR A 72 -10.82 -15.49 -30.38
C THR A 72 -11.77 -16.39 -31.18
N ALA A 73 -12.71 -17.05 -30.50
CA ALA A 73 -13.92 -17.60 -31.10
C ALA A 73 -15.11 -17.52 -30.11
N PRO A 74 -16.20 -16.79 -30.42
CA PRO A 74 -17.40 -16.80 -29.60
C PRO A 74 -18.28 -18.02 -29.91
N VAL A 75 -18.79 -18.68 -28.87
CA VAL A 75 -19.73 -19.81 -28.98
C VAL A 75 -21.01 -19.49 -28.20
N PRO A 76 -22.23 -19.83 -28.69
CA PRO A 76 -23.46 -19.18 -28.21
C PRO A 76 -23.91 -19.55 -26.80
N SER A 77 -24.66 -18.64 -26.18
CA SER A 77 -25.21 -18.77 -24.84
C SER A 77 -26.60 -19.43 -24.82
N THR A 78 -26.75 -20.53 -24.09
CA THR A 78 -28.06 -21.02 -23.59
C THR A 78 -27.95 -21.55 -22.16
N PHE A 79 -28.78 -20.98 -21.29
CA PHE A 79 -29.26 -21.45 -19.97
C PHE A 79 -28.43 -22.47 -19.17
N TYR A 80 -28.00 -22.08 -17.96
CA TYR A 80 -28.20 -22.87 -16.74
C TYR A 80 -28.20 -21.98 -15.49
N VAL A 81 -28.82 -22.44 -14.40
CA VAL A 81 -29.04 -21.69 -13.16
C VAL A 81 -28.20 -22.23 -12.00
N GLU A 82 -27.53 -21.32 -11.29
CA GLU A 82 -27.12 -21.31 -9.87
C GLU A 82 -27.16 -22.66 -9.11
N PRO A 83 -26.00 -23.14 -8.59
CA PRO A 83 -25.80 -22.93 -7.15
C PRO A 83 -24.35 -22.69 -6.67
N ARG A 84 -24.22 -21.69 -5.78
CA ARG A 84 -23.17 -21.51 -4.76
C ARG A 84 -22.39 -22.78 -4.37
N ARG A 85 -21.09 -22.86 -4.70
CA ARG A 85 -20.03 -23.33 -3.79
C ARG A 85 -18.61 -23.03 -4.29
N LEU A 86 -17.75 -22.68 -3.33
CA LEU A 86 -16.30 -22.98 -3.24
C LEU A 86 -15.53 -23.17 -4.57
N LEU A 87 -14.84 -22.11 -5.02
CA LEU A 87 -13.77 -22.27 -6.03
C LEU A 87 -12.43 -22.71 -5.40
N PRO A 88 -11.54 -23.41 -6.13
CA PRO A 88 -10.41 -24.11 -5.53
C PRO A 88 -9.17 -23.25 -5.31
N VAL A 89 -8.24 -23.77 -4.51
CA VAL A 89 -6.89 -23.21 -4.33
C VAL A 89 -6.07 -23.38 -5.62
N GLN A 90 -5.94 -22.32 -6.43
CA GLN A 90 -4.81 -22.16 -7.34
C GLN A 90 -3.73 -21.32 -6.66
N GLY A 91 -2.65 -21.98 -6.23
CA GLY A 91 -1.48 -21.34 -5.64
C GLY A 91 -0.68 -20.53 -6.66
N LYS A 92 -1.14 -19.33 -7.01
CA LYS A 92 -0.32 -18.36 -7.76
C LYS A 92 0.76 -17.80 -6.84
N GLN A 93 1.95 -18.38 -6.92
CA GLN A 93 3.19 -17.92 -6.28
C GLN A 93 3.62 -16.56 -6.86
N ARG A 94 2.92 -15.49 -6.45
CA ARG A 94 3.21 -14.12 -6.87
C ARG A 94 4.46 -13.60 -6.18
N ALA A 95 5.30 -12.89 -6.95
CA ALA A 95 6.59 -12.42 -6.51
C ALA A 95 6.52 -11.48 -5.30
N ILE A 96 7.56 -11.55 -4.46
CA ILE A 96 7.74 -10.66 -3.30
C ILE A 96 7.80 -9.20 -3.79
N MET A 97 7.04 -8.32 -3.15
CA MET A 97 7.00 -6.90 -3.53
C MET A 97 8.37 -6.22 -3.38
N GLY A 98 9.03 -5.98 -4.51
CA GLY A 98 10.04 -4.94 -4.67
C GLY A 98 11.48 -5.27 -4.27
N ALA A 99 12.03 -6.43 -4.63
CA ALA A 99 13.50 -6.62 -4.65
C ALA A 99 13.99 -7.83 -5.48
N VAL A 100 14.03 -7.70 -6.82
CA VAL A 100 15.05 -8.34 -7.67
C VAL A 100 15.41 -7.35 -8.78
N PRO A 101 16.63 -6.78 -8.81
CA PRO A 101 17.20 -6.26 -10.04
C PRO A 101 17.63 -7.46 -10.90
N GLU A 102 17.26 -7.50 -12.18
CA GLU A 102 17.96 -8.40 -13.08
C GLU A 102 19.43 -7.97 -13.19
N PRO A 103 20.39 -8.91 -13.21
CA PRO A 103 21.78 -8.57 -13.46
C PRO A 103 21.90 -8.08 -14.91
N ALA A 104 22.40 -6.87 -15.10
CA ALA A 104 22.75 -6.39 -16.43
C ALA A 104 23.83 -7.30 -17.02
N PHE A 105 23.53 -7.97 -18.13
CA PHE A 105 24.52 -8.75 -18.87
C PHE A 105 25.60 -7.82 -19.44
N PRO A 106 26.89 -8.18 -19.34
CA PRO A 106 27.97 -7.38 -19.93
C PRO A 106 28.04 -7.63 -21.44
N GLU A 107 27.71 -6.61 -22.25
CA GLU A 107 27.96 -6.65 -23.69
C GLU A 107 29.44 -6.38 -24.00
N GLY A 108 30.20 -7.46 -24.14
CA GLY A 108 31.35 -7.56 -25.04
C GLY A 108 31.11 -8.75 -25.97
N GLU A 109 31.65 -8.80 -27.20
CA GLU A 109 32.59 -7.91 -27.88
C GLU A 109 32.31 -7.95 -29.40
N ALA A 110 32.75 -6.95 -30.17
CA ALA A 110 33.54 -7.18 -31.41
C ALA A 110 33.95 -5.87 -32.14
N ARG A 111 35.24 -5.54 -32.03
CA ARG A 111 36.12 -5.00 -33.09
C ARG A 111 35.56 -4.03 -34.16
N SER A 112 36.10 -2.82 -34.15
CA SER A 112 37.18 -2.52 -35.11
C SER A 112 38.23 -1.59 -34.47
N GLU A 113 39.49 -1.71 -34.87
CA GLU A 113 40.59 -0.85 -34.38
C GLU A 113 40.79 0.35 -35.30
N THR A 114 40.89 1.56 -34.74
CA THR A 114 41.87 2.54 -35.24
C THR A 114 42.24 3.54 -34.14
N ARG A 115 43.51 3.89 -34.07
CA ARG A 115 44.11 4.75 -33.03
C ARG A 115 44.57 6.07 -33.66
N CYS A 116 44.15 7.19 -33.08
CA CYS A 116 44.85 8.47 -33.18
C CYS A 116 44.79 9.19 -31.83
N GLU A 117 45.87 9.91 -31.50
CA GLU A 117 46.04 10.64 -30.25
C GLU A 117 46.15 12.15 -30.53
N SER A 118 46.04 12.95 -29.46
CA SER A 118 46.51 14.34 -29.34
C SER A 118 45.86 15.48 -30.17
N LEU A 119 45.29 16.43 -29.41
CA LEU A 119 45.58 17.89 -29.46
C LEU A 119 45.49 18.66 -30.80
N LEU A 120 44.44 19.49 -30.98
CA LEU A 120 44.46 20.98 -30.94
C LEU A 120 43.16 21.62 -31.49
N CYS A 121 42.92 22.90 -31.09
CA CYS A 121 42.04 23.98 -31.61
C CYS A 121 40.65 23.64 -32.22
N ALA A 122 39.51 24.26 -31.84
CA ALA A 122 39.13 25.64 -31.51
C ALA A 122 38.74 26.54 -32.71
N ASP A 123 37.56 27.19 -32.58
CA ASP A 123 37.05 28.38 -33.30
C ASP A 123 36.77 28.25 -34.83
N LEU A 124 35.76 28.89 -35.47
CA LEU A 124 34.62 29.72 -35.00
C LEU A 124 33.39 29.61 -36.01
N PRO A 125 32.48 30.59 -36.27
CA PRO A 125 31.07 30.31 -36.67
C PRO A 125 30.86 30.29 -38.21
N ASP A 126 29.66 30.13 -38.79
CA ASP A 126 28.57 31.15 -38.88
C ASP A 126 27.21 30.54 -39.31
N SER A 127 26.24 31.43 -39.50
CA SER A 127 24.84 31.25 -39.89
C SER A 127 24.63 30.85 -41.36
N LEU A 128 23.48 30.21 -41.64
CA LEU A 128 22.49 30.69 -42.61
C LEU A 128 21.14 29.95 -42.43
N TRP A 129 20.03 30.64 -42.70
CA TRP A 129 18.74 30.02 -43.04
C TRP A 129 18.67 29.89 -44.59
N PRO A 130 17.85 28.98 -45.14
CA PRO A 130 16.52 29.43 -45.58
C PRO A 130 15.37 28.41 -45.48
N GLU A 131 14.18 28.98 -45.39
CA GLU A 131 12.82 28.51 -45.72
C GLU A 131 12.12 29.74 -46.35
N PRO A 132 10.98 29.66 -47.07
CA PRO A 132 10.19 28.48 -47.49
C PRO A 132 9.93 28.45 -49.03
N GLU A 133 9.05 27.56 -49.51
CA GLU A 133 8.15 27.83 -50.65
C GLU A 133 6.76 27.17 -50.46
N ASP A 134 5.73 27.73 -51.12
CA ASP A 134 4.29 27.47 -50.90
C ASP A 134 3.67 26.38 -51.80
N ALA A 135 2.50 25.85 -51.39
CA ALA A 135 1.55 25.19 -52.29
C ALA A 135 0.08 25.06 -51.77
N GLY A 136 -0.75 26.07 -52.02
CA GLY A 136 -2.11 25.91 -52.61
C GLY A 136 -3.34 25.61 -51.72
N ASP A 137 -4.27 26.56 -51.68
CA ASP A 137 -5.61 26.48 -51.06
C ASP A 137 -6.69 25.83 -51.96
N ILE A 138 -7.82 25.40 -51.33
CA ILE A 138 -9.16 25.27 -51.96
C ILE A 138 -10.24 25.66 -50.91
N GLU A 139 -11.24 26.45 -51.31
CA GLU A 139 -12.41 26.87 -50.51
C GLU A 139 -13.74 26.56 -51.26
N GLU A 140 -14.96 26.60 -50.68
CA GLU A 140 -15.35 26.99 -49.31
C GLU A 140 -16.26 25.93 -48.62
N GLU A 141 -17.58 26.01 -48.32
CA GLU A 141 -18.66 27.00 -48.52
C GLU A 141 -19.65 27.06 -47.33
N PHE A 142 -20.09 28.28 -47.02
CA PHE A 142 -21.23 28.75 -46.23
C PHE A 142 -22.41 27.78 -45.98
N PHE A 143 -23.07 27.96 -44.81
CA PHE A 143 -24.36 28.69 -44.77
C PHE A 143 -24.82 29.03 -43.34
N SER A 144 -25.43 30.21 -43.16
CA SER A 144 -26.17 30.62 -41.95
C SER A 144 -27.10 31.82 -42.24
N PRO A 145 -28.42 31.75 -41.96
CA PRO A 145 -29.33 32.89 -42.02
C PRO A 145 -29.62 33.52 -40.64
N GLN A 146 -30.31 34.66 -40.63
CA GLN A 146 -30.27 35.64 -39.54
C GLN A 146 -31.56 35.80 -38.71
N VAL A 147 -31.36 36.25 -37.46
CA VAL A 147 -32.08 37.30 -36.71
C VAL A 147 -33.50 37.70 -37.16
N GLN A 148 -34.44 37.68 -36.21
CA GLN A 148 -35.44 38.76 -36.08
C GLN A 148 -35.51 39.27 -34.62
N ARG A 149 -35.89 40.55 -34.46
CA ARG A 149 -36.03 41.23 -33.16
C ARG A 149 -37.49 41.24 -32.70
N GLY A 150 -37.72 40.88 -31.44
CA GLY A 150 -38.89 41.31 -30.66
C GLY A 150 -38.41 42.15 -29.47
N ARG A 151 -39.14 43.21 -29.10
CA ARG A 151 -38.71 44.21 -28.10
C ARG A 151 -39.89 44.58 -27.22
N GLU A 152 -39.83 44.29 -25.91
CA GLU A 152 -40.45 45.12 -24.86
C GLU A 152 -40.10 44.66 -23.43
N SER A 153 -40.20 45.59 -22.48
CA SER A 153 -39.93 45.50 -21.03
C SER A 153 -40.18 46.90 -20.43
N PRO A 154 -40.38 47.10 -19.10
CA PRO A 154 -40.62 46.16 -18.00
C PRO A 154 -41.96 46.40 -17.28
N ARG A 155 -42.28 45.58 -16.26
CA ARG A 155 -42.99 46.03 -15.05
C ARG A 155 -42.71 45.11 -13.86
N ALA A 156 -42.59 45.70 -12.68
CA ALA A 156 -42.47 44.99 -11.41
C ALA A 156 -43.82 44.98 -10.66
N HIS A 157 -44.04 44.02 -9.76
CA HIS A 157 -44.45 44.21 -8.36
C HIS A 157 -44.58 42.85 -7.65
N ASP A 158 -43.90 42.72 -6.51
CA ASP A 158 -44.20 41.78 -5.42
C ASP A 158 -45.15 42.47 -4.41
N PRO A 159 -45.74 41.79 -3.40
CA PRO A 159 -45.96 40.34 -3.25
C PRO A 159 -47.40 40.00 -2.75
N ALA A 160 -47.64 38.73 -2.39
CA ALA A 160 -48.19 38.29 -1.08
C ALA A 160 -49.45 37.37 -1.03
N LEU A 161 -49.35 36.43 -0.08
CA LEU A 161 -50.39 35.83 0.78
C LEU A 161 -51.57 35.02 0.18
N GLY A 162 -51.64 33.78 0.65
CA GLY A 162 -52.85 32.98 0.82
C GLY A 162 -52.62 32.03 2.00
N ASP A 163 -53.14 32.37 3.18
CA ASP A 163 -52.76 31.76 4.47
C ASP A 163 -53.97 31.48 5.36
N SER A 164 -54.00 30.31 6.01
CA SER A 164 -54.86 29.93 7.14
C SER A 164 -54.31 28.64 7.76
N SER A 165 -53.87 28.56 9.02
CA SER A 165 -54.40 29.07 10.30
C SER A 165 -55.70 28.33 10.75
N PHE A 166 -55.89 27.92 12.01
CA PHE A 166 -55.13 28.11 13.26
C PHE A 166 -54.87 26.73 13.96
N THR A 167 -54.50 26.51 15.24
CA THR A 167 -54.60 27.29 16.50
C THR A 167 -53.55 26.83 17.54
N ALA A 168 -53.60 27.43 18.74
CA ALA A 168 -52.85 27.13 19.96
C ALA A 168 -53.41 25.85 20.69
N ASP A 169 -52.95 25.40 21.87
CA ASP A 169 -52.25 26.14 22.94
C ASP A 169 -51.44 25.25 23.92
N ARG A 170 -50.65 25.88 24.80
CA ARG A 170 -49.81 25.24 25.83
C ARG A 170 -49.49 26.17 27.01
N PRO A 171 -49.87 25.80 28.25
CA PRO A 171 -49.20 26.29 29.45
C PRO A 171 -48.55 25.16 30.28
N GLY A 172 -47.61 25.55 31.14
CA GLY A 172 -46.83 24.63 31.98
C GLY A 172 -47.21 24.65 33.47
N PRO A 173 -46.27 24.98 34.38
CA PRO A 173 -45.76 23.92 35.24
C PRO A 173 -46.06 24.11 36.73
N ARG A 174 -46.25 22.99 37.46
CA ARG A 174 -46.17 22.91 38.92
C ARG A 174 -45.51 21.60 39.35
N GLY A 175 -44.61 21.67 40.33
CA GLY A 175 -44.07 20.50 41.01
C GLY A 175 -44.63 20.41 42.43
N LEU A 176 -44.68 19.19 42.98
CA LEU A 176 -44.81 18.94 44.41
C LEU A 176 -44.15 17.60 44.74
N ALA A 177 -43.54 17.48 45.92
CA ALA A 177 -42.91 16.25 46.36
C ALA A 177 -43.65 15.64 47.56
N ARG A 178 -44.00 14.34 47.50
CA ARG A 178 -44.17 13.55 48.73
C ARG A 178 -44.11 12.03 48.52
N ARG A 179 -43.72 11.38 49.62
CA ARG A 179 -43.60 9.94 49.87
C ARG A 179 -44.89 9.15 49.54
N GLY A 180 -44.76 7.87 49.18
CA GLY A 180 -45.88 6.91 49.13
C GLY A 180 -45.37 5.46 49.10
N ALA A 181 -45.79 4.63 50.06
CA ALA A 181 -45.22 3.31 50.32
C ALA A 181 -45.56 2.22 49.29
N SER A 182 -44.63 1.27 49.20
CA SER A 182 -44.72 -0.12 48.75
C SER A 182 -46.06 -0.86 48.95
N LEU A 183 -46.29 -1.88 48.11
CA LEU A 183 -46.92 -3.15 48.53
C LEU A 183 -46.10 -4.35 48.01
N VAL A 184 -46.15 -5.47 48.73
CA VAL A 184 -45.43 -6.73 48.47
C VAL A 184 -46.36 -7.92 48.77
N SER A 185 -46.19 -9.02 48.04
CA SER A 185 -46.54 -10.39 48.45
C SER A 185 -45.38 -11.29 47.97
N ALA A 186 -44.70 -12.16 48.74
CA ALA A 186 -45.11 -13.14 49.78
C ALA A 186 -45.96 -14.28 49.19
N GLY A 187 -45.77 -15.59 49.47
CA GLY A 187 -44.72 -16.39 50.16
C GLY A 187 -44.66 -17.80 49.49
N GLU A 188 -44.03 -18.90 49.94
CA GLU A 188 -43.15 -19.34 51.06
C GLU A 188 -42.28 -20.53 50.52
N GLN A 189 -41.13 -21.03 51.03
CA GLN A 189 -40.45 -21.12 52.34
C GLN A 189 -40.69 -22.41 53.18
N GLY A 190 -39.78 -23.40 53.07
CA GLY A 190 -39.61 -24.53 54.02
C GLY A 190 -39.30 -25.90 53.38
N LEU A 191 -38.50 -26.82 53.96
CA LEU A 191 -37.48 -26.70 55.03
C LEU A 191 -36.52 -27.94 55.04
N PHE A 192 -35.41 -27.85 55.79
CA PHE A 192 -34.56 -28.93 56.36
C PHE A 192 -33.39 -29.63 55.61
N ARG A 193 -32.18 -29.37 56.14
CA ARG A 193 -31.06 -30.28 56.53
C ARG A 193 -30.43 -31.30 55.55
N SER A 194 -29.24 -30.93 55.07
CA SER A 194 -27.93 -31.57 55.36
C SER A 194 -27.85 -33.10 55.59
N GLY A 195 -27.17 -33.80 54.68
CA GLY A 195 -26.50 -35.08 54.92
C GLY A 195 -25.18 -35.20 54.14
N ARG A 196 -24.07 -35.58 54.81
CA ARG A 196 -22.78 -35.92 54.17
C ARG A 196 -22.61 -37.45 54.11
N VAL A 197 -22.15 -38.00 52.97
CA VAL A 197 -21.20 -39.15 52.91
C VAL A 197 -20.66 -39.31 51.48
N PRO A 198 -19.40 -39.78 51.26
CA PRO A 198 -18.66 -39.50 50.02
C PRO A 198 -18.53 -40.70 49.05
N ARG A 199 -18.13 -40.45 47.78
CA ARG A 199 -17.75 -41.54 46.85
C ARG A 199 -16.52 -41.25 45.96
N LYS A 200 -15.37 -41.67 46.50
CA LYS A 200 -14.19 -42.25 45.82
C LYS A 200 -13.49 -41.47 44.68
N ARG A 201 -12.32 -40.87 45.00
CA ARG A 201 -11.22 -40.65 44.04
C ARG A 201 -10.82 -41.98 43.37
N ILE A 202 -10.81 -42.05 42.04
CA ILE A 202 -10.24 -43.18 41.29
C ILE A 202 -8.85 -42.79 40.75
N LYS A 203 -7.79 -43.40 41.30
CA LYS A 203 -6.44 -43.35 40.69
C LYS A 203 -6.42 -44.27 39.46
N LYS A 204 -6.52 -43.72 38.24
CA LYS A 204 -6.15 -44.49 37.02
C LYS A 204 -4.64 -44.37 36.77
N ARG A 205 -3.98 -45.52 36.61
CA ARG A 205 -2.52 -45.65 36.44
C ARG A 205 -2.09 -45.06 35.09
N ARG A 206 -0.88 -44.47 35.03
CA ARG A 206 -0.21 -44.18 33.75
C ARG A 206 -0.08 -45.49 32.97
N SER A 207 -0.58 -45.53 31.74
CA SER A 207 -0.31 -46.60 30.77
C SER A 207 0.46 -46.01 29.60
N LYS A 208 1.71 -46.44 29.41
CA LYS A 208 2.44 -46.17 28.17
C LYS A 208 1.91 -47.13 27.10
N ARG A 209 1.14 -46.62 26.14
CA ARG A 209 1.05 -47.21 24.79
C ARG A 209 1.44 -46.14 23.80
N GLY A 210 2.58 -46.33 23.13
CA GLY A 210 3.02 -45.45 22.07
C GLY A 210 2.09 -45.58 20.87
N ARG A 211 1.78 -44.44 20.24
CA ARG A 211 1.24 -44.41 18.88
C ARG A 211 1.92 -43.26 18.15
N SER A 212 2.96 -43.60 17.41
CA SER A 212 3.73 -42.66 16.60
C SER A 212 2.83 -42.00 15.56
N ARG A 213 2.55 -40.71 15.75
CA ARG A 213 2.24 -39.78 14.67
C ARG A 213 3.48 -38.89 14.50
N PRO A 214 3.98 -38.64 13.29
CA PRO A 214 5.04 -37.66 13.07
C PRO A 214 4.50 -36.25 13.36
N PRO A 215 5.17 -35.43 14.19
CA PRO A 215 4.76 -34.06 14.47
C PRO A 215 5.85 -33.07 14.09
N GLU A 216 5.85 -32.53 12.87
CA GLU A 216 6.77 -31.42 12.53
C GLU A 216 6.20 -30.45 11.46
N GLU A 217 5.75 -30.92 10.29
CA GLU A 217 5.42 -30.00 9.17
C GLU A 217 4.25 -29.04 9.45
N ALA A 218 3.13 -29.50 10.03
CA ALA A 218 1.94 -28.66 10.25
C ALA A 218 2.21 -27.52 11.25
N ASP A 219 2.89 -27.85 12.36
CA ASP A 219 3.31 -26.89 13.39
C ASP A 219 4.30 -25.83 12.84
N GLU A 220 5.08 -26.17 11.82
CA GLU A 220 6.00 -25.22 11.17
C GLU A 220 5.27 -24.27 10.23
N TRP A 221 4.35 -24.75 9.38
CA TRP A 221 3.52 -23.89 8.54
C TRP A 221 2.65 -22.93 9.35
N GLU A 222 2.03 -23.39 10.44
CA GLU A 222 1.25 -22.51 11.34
C GLU A 222 2.14 -21.52 12.13
N ARG A 223 3.46 -21.74 12.24
CA ARG A 223 4.44 -20.77 12.77
C ARG A 223 5.08 -19.88 11.70
N LEU A 224 4.97 -20.21 10.43
CA LEU A 224 5.36 -19.36 9.31
C LEU A 224 4.24 -18.36 8.96
N TYR A 225 2.98 -18.75 9.17
CA TYR A 225 1.80 -17.86 9.02
C TYR A 225 1.32 -17.25 10.36
N SER A 226 1.77 -17.73 11.52
CA SER A 226 1.69 -16.97 12.78
C SER A 226 2.96 -16.10 12.95
N SER A 227 2.88 -14.82 13.28
CA SER A 227 1.81 -14.19 14.05
C SER A 227 1.60 -12.73 13.67
N ALA A 228 0.33 -12.40 13.47
CA ALA A 228 -0.16 -11.02 13.48
C ALA A 228 0.35 -10.29 14.74
N MET A 229 0.78 -9.05 14.55
CA MET A 229 1.49 -8.18 15.51
C MET A 229 1.25 -8.52 16.99
N SER A 230 2.30 -8.96 17.68
CA SER A 230 2.21 -9.41 19.07
C SER A 230 1.57 -8.32 19.96
N ARG A 231 0.69 -8.72 20.88
CA ARG A 231 -0.06 -7.78 21.75
C ARG A 231 0.85 -6.82 22.53
N SER A 232 2.07 -7.25 22.85
CA SER A 232 3.10 -6.43 23.50
C SER A 232 3.75 -5.40 22.55
N PHE A 233 3.92 -5.72 21.26
CA PHE A 233 4.29 -4.73 20.24
C PHE A 233 3.15 -3.75 20.02
N LEU A 234 1.91 -4.24 19.83
CA LEU A 234 0.72 -3.41 19.59
C LEU A 234 0.51 -2.37 20.72
N TYR A 235 0.57 -2.79 21.98
CA TYR A 235 0.48 -1.89 23.13
C TYR A 235 1.61 -0.84 23.15
N ARG A 236 2.82 -1.23 22.76
CA ARG A 236 3.97 -0.32 22.64
C ARG A 236 3.83 0.66 21.47
N LEU A 237 3.23 0.24 20.34
CA LEU A 237 2.92 1.09 19.20
C LEU A 237 1.91 2.17 19.59
N TRP A 238 0.81 1.80 20.26
CA TRP A 238 -0.16 2.78 20.80
C TRP A 238 0.44 3.74 21.84
N LYS A 239 1.55 3.36 22.47
CA LYS A 239 2.32 4.18 23.42
C LYS A 239 3.44 5.01 22.77
N GLY A 240 3.63 4.94 21.45
CA GLY A 240 4.70 5.65 20.75
C GLY A 240 6.12 5.12 21.05
N ASN A 241 6.24 3.89 21.56
CA ASN A 241 7.49 3.33 22.09
C ASN A 241 7.88 2.02 21.37
N VAL A 242 8.05 2.12 20.05
CA VAL A 242 8.55 1.06 19.16
C VAL A 242 9.76 1.53 18.35
N SER A 243 10.55 0.57 17.86
CA SER A 243 11.82 0.76 17.15
C SER A 243 11.94 -0.29 16.04
N SER A 244 12.74 -0.06 15.00
CA SER A 244 13.02 -1.08 13.96
C SER A 244 13.49 -2.41 14.56
N ARG A 245 14.25 -2.37 15.66
CA ARG A 245 14.76 -3.53 16.40
C ARG A 245 13.67 -4.45 16.97
N MET A 246 12.42 -3.98 17.03
CA MET A 246 11.27 -4.76 17.50
C MET A 246 10.44 -5.38 16.37
N LEU A 247 10.70 -5.03 15.11
CA LEU A 247 10.05 -5.66 13.96
C LEU A 247 10.44 -7.13 13.85
N ASN A 248 9.66 -7.95 13.14
CA ASN A 248 10.08 -9.33 12.85
C ASN A 248 11.33 -9.36 11.95
N PRO A 249 12.14 -10.43 11.95
CA PRO A 249 13.41 -10.47 11.22
C PRO A 249 13.29 -10.21 9.71
N ARG A 250 12.19 -10.62 9.07
CA ARG A 250 11.93 -10.35 7.65
C ARG A 250 11.80 -8.85 7.37
N LEU A 251 11.04 -8.12 8.21
CA LEU A 251 10.89 -6.67 8.08
C LEU A 251 12.17 -5.90 8.47
N GLN A 252 12.93 -6.38 9.46
CA GLN A 252 14.26 -5.83 9.75
C GLN A 252 15.22 -5.98 8.56
N LYS A 253 15.22 -7.16 7.90
CA LYS A 253 15.99 -7.38 6.67
C LYS A 253 15.52 -6.46 5.54
N ALA A 254 14.23 -6.42 5.25
CA ALA A 254 13.69 -5.56 4.18
C ALA A 254 14.04 -4.08 4.38
N MET A 255 13.94 -3.57 5.62
CA MET A 255 14.36 -2.20 5.95
C MET A 255 15.86 -1.98 5.72
N LYS A 256 16.72 -2.94 6.10
CA LYS A 256 18.17 -2.89 5.83
C LYS A 256 18.46 -2.90 4.32
N ASP A 257 17.78 -3.74 3.56
CA ASP A 257 17.95 -3.85 2.11
C ASP A 257 17.58 -2.52 1.43
N TYR A 258 16.41 -1.93 1.74
CA TYR A 258 16.02 -0.61 1.22
C TYR A 258 16.99 0.52 1.64
N LEU A 259 17.53 0.49 2.86
CA LEU A 259 18.57 1.41 3.32
C LEU A 259 19.88 1.29 2.51
N SER A 260 20.24 0.09 2.05
CA SER A 260 21.40 -0.11 1.18
C SER A 260 21.15 0.26 -0.28
N ILE A 261 19.95 0.02 -0.81
CA ILE A 261 19.61 0.29 -2.23
C ILE A 261 19.53 1.80 -2.51
N ASN A 262 18.94 2.59 -1.59
CA ASN A 262 18.77 4.05 -1.72
C ASN A 262 18.29 4.50 -3.12
N LYS A 263 17.25 3.84 -3.65
CA LYS A 263 16.74 3.97 -5.03
C LYS A 263 16.60 5.42 -5.51
N HIS A 264 16.17 6.32 -4.62
CA HIS A 264 15.84 7.71 -4.94
C HIS A 264 17.00 8.70 -4.71
N GLY A 265 18.18 8.22 -4.31
CA GLY A 265 19.37 9.05 -4.09
C GLY A 265 19.26 9.97 -2.87
N VAL A 266 18.57 9.55 -1.82
CA VAL A 266 18.31 10.35 -0.61
C VAL A 266 19.64 10.70 0.09
N ARG A 267 19.82 12.00 0.38
CA ARG A 267 21.02 12.58 1.01
C ARG A 267 20.64 13.54 2.13
N PHE A 268 19.94 13.04 3.14
CA PHE A 268 19.45 13.83 4.27
C PHE A 268 20.59 14.38 5.14
N GLN A 269 20.62 15.70 5.30
CA GLN A 269 21.60 16.44 6.12
C GLN A 269 20.98 17.11 7.37
N GLY A 270 19.65 17.02 7.56
CA GLY A 270 18.95 17.68 8.66
C GLY A 270 19.22 17.07 10.06
N PRO A 271 18.78 17.75 11.13
CA PRO A 271 18.94 17.26 12.50
C PRO A 271 17.96 16.13 12.80
N ARG A 272 18.41 15.04 13.47
CA ARG A 272 17.53 13.93 13.91
C ARG A 272 16.93 14.19 15.29
N ASN A 273 16.23 15.31 15.43
CA ASN A 273 15.57 15.78 16.64
C ASN A 273 14.28 15.00 17.01
N GLY A 274 14.44 13.70 17.30
CA GLY A 274 13.40 12.87 17.92
C GLY A 274 13.13 13.25 19.39
N ARG A 275 12.69 14.49 19.63
CA ARG A 275 12.39 15.13 20.93
C ARG A 275 11.16 16.07 20.92
N LEU A 276 10.68 16.55 19.76
CA LEU A 276 9.51 17.45 19.72
C LEU A 276 8.25 16.80 20.33
N THR A 277 7.51 17.57 21.12
CA THR A 277 6.18 17.17 21.63
C THR A 277 5.15 17.06 20.50
N GLY A 278 3.97 16.50 20.79
CA GLY A 278 2.87 16.43 19.82
C GLY A 278 2.46 17.80 19.27
N GLU A 279 2.33 18.78 20.16
CA GLU A 279 2.00 20.17 19.80
C GLU A 279 3.12 20.86 19.01
N GLN A 280 4.39 20.69 19.40
CA GLN A 280 5.53 21.22 18.64
C GLN A 280 5.63 20.60 17.23
N LEU A 281 5.36 19.31 17.10
CA LEU A 281 5.31 18.61 15.82
C LEU A 281 4.14 19.09 14.95
N LEU A 282 2.96 19.28 15.53
CA LEU A 282 1.80 19.86 14.84
C LEU A 282 2.11 21.27 14.29
N CYS A 283 2.81 22.10 15.07
CA CYS A 283 3.27 23.42 14.63
C CYS A 283 4.35 23.35 13.53
N GLN A 284 5.37 22.50 13.69
CA GLN A 284 6.40 22.26 12.66
C GLN A 284 5.76 21.82 11.33
N LEU A 285 4.72 20.99 11.38
CA LEU A 285 3.96 20.58 10.20
C LEU A 285 3.14 21.74 9.62
N ARG A 286 2.38 22.48 10.45
CA ARG A 286 1.59 23.65 10.03
C ARG A 286 2.45 24.67 9.25
N ASP A 287 3.66 24.93 9.73
CA ASP A 287 4.51 26.01 9.24
C ASP A 287 5.35 25.60 8.01
N ARG A 288 5.52 24.30 7.76
CA ARG A 288 6.31 23.79 6.62
C ARG A 288 5.47 23.15 5.53
N VAL A 289 4.43 22.39 5.89
CA VAL A 289 3.69 21.50 4.97
C VAL A 289 2.71 22.27 4.10
N HIS A 290 3.21 22.72 2.95
CA HIS A 290 2.43 23.39 1.92
C HIS A 290 2.05 22.39 0.83
N VAL A 291 0.77 21.99 0.77
CA VAL A 291 0.28 21.03 -0.23
C VAL A 291 0.45 21.60 -1.63
N ARG A 292 1.41 21.05 -2.36
CA ARG A 292 1.83 21.51 -3.70
C ARG A 292 1.54 20.45 -4.74
N THR A 293 0.80 20.84 -5.78
CA THR A 293 0.53 20.04 -6.97
C THR A 293 1.36 20.54 -8.15
N LEU A 294 1.36 19.82 -9.28
CA LEU A 294 1.74 20.42 -10.55
C LEU A 294 0.70 21.49 -10.95
N ASP A 295 1.18 22.60 -11.49
CA ASP A 295 0.40 23.75 -11.97
C ASP A 295 0.70 24.09 -13.45
N GLY A 296 1.56 23.31 -14.09
CA GLY A 296 1.99 23.50 -15.48
C GLY A 296 3.03 24.61 -15.69
N LYS A 297 3.56 25.25 -14.64
CA LYS A 297 4.40 26.48 -14.78
C LYS A 297 5.90 26.27 -14.60
N GLU A 298 6.34 25.35 -13.75
CA GLU A 298 7.75 24.95 -13.71
C GLU A 298 8.12 24.07 -14.92
N ALA A 299 9.34 24.22 -15.45
CA ALA A 299 9.88 23.35 -16.49
C ALA A 299 10.00 21.89 -15.98
N PRO A 300 9.77 20.87 -16.82
CA PRO A 300 9.55 20.95 -18.27
C PRO A 300 8.10 21.24 -18.66
N PHE A 301 7.17 21.20 -17.69
CA PHE A 301 5.73 21.21 -17.94
C PHE A 301 5.24 22.48 -18.64
N SER A 302 5.86 23.64 -18.38
CA SER A 302 5.55 24.90 -19.08
C SER A 302 5.91 24.86 -20.57
N ALA A 303 7.12 24.42 -20.92
CA ALA A 303 7.54 24.23 -22.31
C ALA A 303 6.71 23.17 -23.06
N LEU A 304 6.08 22.25 -22.32
CA LEU A 304 5.17 21.22 -22.84
C LEU A 304 3.68 21.65 -22.85
N GLY A 305 3.36 22.88 -22.45
CA GLY A 305 1.99 23.41 -22.42
C GLY A 305 1.04 22.60 -21.54
N TRP A 306 1.46 22.23 -20.33
CA TRP A 306 0.67 21.43 -19.37
C TRP A 306 -0.36 22.22 -18.57
N ASP A 307 -0.30 23.55 -18.59
CA ASP A 307 -1.27 24.46 -17.96
C ASP A 307 -2.72 24.15 -18.36
N LYS A 308 -2.94 23.77 -19.63
CA LYS A 308 -4.25 23.36 -20.18
C LYS A 308 -4.74 21.98 -19.71
N HIS A 309 -3.87 21.16 -19.11
CA HIS A 309 -4.20 19.81 -18.66
C HIS A 309 -4.47 19.74 -17.15
N VAL A 310 -3.78 20.56 -16.34
CA VAL A 310 -3.98 20.60 -14.88
C VAL A 310 -5.19 21.46 -14.45
N PRO A 311 -5.74 21.28 -13.24
CA PRO A 311 -6.80 22.14 -12.72
C PRO A 311 -6.28 23.56 -12.40
N ARG A 312 -6.96 24.59 -12.90
CA ARG A 312 -6.60 26.02 -12.66
C ARG A 312 -6.60 26.40 -11.18
N THR A 313 -7.48 25.82 -10.37
CA THR A 313 -7.59 26.06 -8.92
C THR A 313 -6.72 25.06 -8.16
N PRO A 314 -5.69 25.48 -7.39
CA PRO A 314 -4.87 24.56 -6.59
C PRO A 314 -5.69 23.80 -5.55
N LEU A 315 -5.34 22.54 -5.28
CA LEU A 315 -6.07 21.64 -4.37
C LEU A 315 -6.39 22.27 -3.00
N ALA A 316 -5.40 22.88 -2.35
CA ALA A 316 -5.57 23.53 -1.04
C ALA A 316 -6.49 24.78 -1.06
N LYS A 317 -6.84 25.29 -2.23
CA LYS A 317 -7.78 26.40 -2.47
C LYS A 317 -9.12 25.97 -3.08
N LEU A 318 -9.29 24.67 -3.41
CA LEU A 318 -10.52 24.14 -4.03
C LEU A 318 -11.76 24.34 -3.14
N TYR A 319 -11.57 24.27 -1.82
CA TYR A 319 -12.57 24.66 -0.82
C TYR A 319 -12.03 25.81 0.03
N PRO A 320 -12.27 27.09 -0.33
CA PRO A 320 -11.69 28.23 0.37
C PRO A 320 -12.01 28.28 1.86
N ARG A 321 -13.25 27.90 2.25
CA ARG A 321 -13.66 27.79 3.66
C ARG A 321 -13.13 26.54 4.38
N GLY A 322 -12.70 25.52 3.62
CA GLY A 322 -12.40 24.18 4.13
C GLY A 322 -13.65 23.39 4.52
N PHE A 323 -13.43 22.17 5.01
CA PHE A 323 -14.43 21.31 5.63
C PHE A 323 -14.38 21.43 7.16
N GLY A 324 -15.46 21.04 7.85
CA GLY A 324 -15.48 20.89 9.30
C GLY A 324 -14.75 19.63 9.72
N SER A 325 -15.42 18.48 9.59
CA SER A 325 -14.88 17.16 9.95
C SER A 325 -14.59 16.31 8.71
N CYS A 326 -13.49 15.57 8.74
CA CYS A 326 -13.07 14.73 7.63
C CYS A 326 -12.62 13.34 8.08
N ALA A 327 -13.03 12.30 7.35
CA ALA A 327 -12.54 10.95 7.57
C ALA A 327 -11.42 10.59 6.57
N VAL A 328 -10.39 9.92 7.06
CA VAL A 328 -9.34 9.28 6.25
C VAL A 328 -9.41 7.77 6.51
N VAL A 329 -9.85 7.01 5.51
CA VAL A 329 -10.18 5.59 5.67
C VAL A 329 -9.10 4.73 5.03
N MET A 330 -8.26 4.09 5.85
CA MET A 330 -7.17 3.25 5.35
C MET A 330 -7.67 1.96 4.73
N SER A 331 -6.89 1.42 3.79
CA SER A 331 -7.20 0.16 3.10
C SER A 331 -7.05 -1.11 3.98
N ALA A 332 -6.53 -0.99 5.20
CA ALA A 332 -6.07 -2.11 6.03
C ALA A 332 -7.17 -3.13 6.38
N GLY A 333 -6.83 -4.42 6.40
CA GLY A 333 -7.79 -5.50 6.72
C GLY A 333 -8.41 -5.43 8.13
N ALA A 334 -7.78 -4.70 9.06
CA ALA A 334 -8.26 -4.50 10.43
C ALA A 334 -9.59 -3.73 10.53
N ILE A 335 -10.04 -3.06 9.46
CA ILE A 335 -11.33 -2.35 9.43
C ILE A 335 -12.53 -3.30 9.30
N LEU A 336 -12.33 -4.56 8.90
CA LEU A 336 -13.41 -5.55 8.77
C LEU A 336 -14.04 -5.89 10.11
N ASN A 337 -15.37 -6.02 10.13
CA ASN A 337 -16.22 -6.21 11.32
C ASN A 337 -16.08 -5.09 12.37
N SER A 338 -15.67 -3.89 11.96
CA SER A 338 -15.58 -2.71 12.83
C SER A 338 -16.92 -1.99 13.02
N SER A 339 -17.84 -2.13 12.06
CA SER A 339 -19.11 -1.39 11.96
C SER A 339 -18.96 0.14 11.93
N LEU A 340 -17.81 0.66 11.48
CA LEU A 340 -17.47 2.09 11.50
C LEU A 340 -18.12 2.90 10.37
N GLY A 341 -18.79 2.28 9.40
CA GLY A 341 -19.24 2.94 8.17
C GLY A 341 -20.17 4.13 8.40
N ALA A 342 -21.09 4.04 9.37
CA ALA A 342 -21.96 5.15 9.75
C ALA A 342 -21.21 6.30 10.46
N GLU A 343 -20.14 6.01 11.22
CA GLU A 343 -19.29 7.04 11.81
C GLU A 343 -18.46 7.75 10.72
N ILE A 344 -17.95 6.98 9.75
CA ILE A 344 -17.20 7.50 8.59
C ILE A 344 -18.10 8.42 7.73
N ASP A 345 -19.28 7.95 7.33
CA ASP A 345 -20.18 8.70 6.45
C ASP A 345 -20.82 9.95 7.10
N ALA A 346 -20.71 10.10 8.43
CA ALA A 346 -21.12 11.31 9.14
C ALA A 346 -20.18 12.52 8.92
N HIS A 347 -18.99 12.33 8.36
CA HIS A 347 -18.02 13.41 8.10
C HIS A 347 -18.35 14.19 6.81
N ASP A 348 -17.97 15.47 6.75
CA ASP A 348 -18.22 16.32 5.57
C ASP A 348 -17.57 15.75 4.30
N ALA A 349 -16.31 15.30 4.44
CA ALA A 349 -15.53 14.72 3.35
C ALA A 349 -14.81 13.43 3.79
N VAL A 350 -14.72 12.46 2.86
CA VAL A 350 -14.01 11.19 3.07
C VAL A 350 -12.90 11.03 2.04
N LEU A 351 -11.68 10.78 2.50
CA LEU A 351 -10.52 10.44 1.66
C LEU A 351 -10.23 8.93 1.70
N ARG A 352 -10.08 8.32 0.51
CA ARG A 352 -9.75 6.90 0.30
C ARG A 352 -8.50 6.75 -0.59
N PHE A 353 -7.99 5.52 -0.67
CA PHE A 353 -6.69 5.20 -1.29
C PHE A 353 -6.84 4.22 -2.45
N ASN A 354 -6.08 4.43 -3.53
CA ASN A 354 -5.89 3.48 -4.64
C ASN A 354 -7.24 2.88 -5.12
N SER A 355 -7.29 1.57 -5.34
CA SER A 355 -8.46 0.79 -5.76
C SER A 355 -9.47 0.46 -4.64
N ALA A 356 -9.32 1.00 -3.43
CA ALA A 356 -10.10 0.55 -2.26
C ALA A 356 -11.61 0.88 -2.40
N PRO A 357 -12.50 -0.14 -2.45
CA PRO A 357 -13.91 0.02 -2.79
C PRO A 357 -14.81 0.23 -1.55
N THR A 358 -15.99 0.82 -1.75
CA THR A 358 -17.05 0.86 -0.72
C THR A 358 -18.02 -0.31 -0.86
N ARG A 359 -18.34 -0.70 -2.10
CA ARG A 359 -19.36 -1.72 -2.42
C ARG A 359 -19.05 -3.06 -1.78
N GLY A 360 -19.99 -3.58 -0.97
CA GLY A 360 -19.84 -4.83 -0.22
C GLY A 360 -19.12 -4.68 1.14
N TYR A 361 -18.67 -3.49 1.48
CA TYR A 361 -17.94 -3.15 2.72
C TYR A 361 -18.58 -2.00 3.49
N GLU A 362 -19.74 -1.49 3.04
CA GLU A 362 -20.34 -0.21 3.45
C GLU A 362 -20.56 -0.12 4.97
N LYS A 363 -20.91 -1.25 5.61
CA LYS A 363 -21.08 -1.35 7.07
C LYS A 363 -19.79 -1.00 7.84
N ASP A 364 -18.63 -1.38 7.31
CA ASP A 364 -17.34 -1.22 7.96
C ASP A 364 -16.59 0.03 7.49
N VAL A 365 -16.68 0.37 6.20
CA VAL A 365 -15.88 1.43 5.58
C VAL A 365 -16.69 2.65 5.12
N GLY A 366 -18.02 2.62 5.22
CA GLY A 366 -18.91 3.67 4.70
C GLY A 366 -19.02 3.66 3.17
N ASN A 367 -19.96 4.41 2.62
CA ASN A 367 -20.18 4.54 1.18
C ASN A 367 -19.69 5.89 0.59
N LYS A 368 -19.51 6.94 1.42
CA LYS A 368 -19.08 8.25 0.93
C LYS A 368 -17.62 8.22 0.47
N THR A 369 -17.34 8.82 -0.68
CA THR A 369 -15.97 9.13 -1.13
C THR A 369 -16.00 10.54 -1.70
N SER A 370 -15.09 11.39 -1.26
CA SER A 370 -15.01 12.80 -1.69
C SER A 370 -13.66 13.08 -2.37
N LEU A 371 -12.59 12.48 -1.84
CA LEU A 371 -11.25 12.51 -2.42
C LEU A 371 -10.70 11.08 -2.53
N ARG A 372 -9.93 10.81 -3.58
CA ARG A 372 -9.20 9.56 -3.74
C ARG A 372 -7.76 9.84 -4.18
N ILE A 373 -6.81 9.53 -3.30
CA ILE A 373 -5.39 9.56 -3.63
C ILE A 373 -4.97 8.21 -4.24
N ILE A 374 -4.28 8.25 -5.36
CA ILE A 374 -3.82 7.09 -6.12
C ILE A 374 -2.30 7.20 -6.35
N ASN A 375 -1.57 6.09 -6.18
CA ASN A 375 -0.19 6.03 -6.66
C ASN A 375 -0.17 5.83 -8.19
N SER A 376 0.98 6.06 -8.80
CA SER A 376 1.19 5.98 -10.25
C SER A 376 0.94 4.57 -10.83
N GLN A 377 1.17 3.51 -10.07
CA GLN A 377 0.83 2.13 -10.46
C GLN A 377 -0.66 1.97 -10.84
N ILE A 378 -1.58 2.62 -10.11
CA ILE A 378 -3.03 2.55 -10.41
C ILE A 378 -3.35 3.09 -11.80
N LEU A 379 -2.65 4.11 -12.27
CA LEU A 379 -2.85 4.65 -13.62
C LEU A 379 -2.26 3.75 -14.71
N THR A 380 -1.14 3.05 -14.44
CA THR A 380 -0.41 2.27 -15.45
C THR A 380 -0.81 0.80 -15.56
N ASN A 381 -1.25 0.17 -14.46
CA ASN A 381 -1.57 -1.26 -14.46
C ASN A 381 -3.00 -1.49 -15.01
N PRO A 382 -3.17 -2.15 -16.18
CA PRO A 382 -4.48 -2.27 -16.83
C PRO A 382 -5.56 -2.95 -15.96
N SER A 383 -5.16 -3.82 -15.04
CA SER A 383 -6.09 -4.57 -14.17
C SER A 383 -6.87 -3.71 -13.17
N HIS A 384 -6.53 -2.42 -13.01
CA HIS A 384 -7.36 -1.48 -12.23
C HIS A 384 -8.46 -0.79 -13.08
N HIS A 385 -8.40 -0.91 -14.40
CA HIS A 385 -9.34 -0.33 -15.38
C HIS A 385 -9.60 1.18 -15.16
N PHE A 386 -8.54 1.94 -14.87
CA PHE A 386 -8.59 3.31 -14.32
C PHE A 386 -9.52 4.29 -15.08
N ILE A 387 -9.54 4.26 -16.42
CA ILE A 387 -10.32 5.19 -17.25
C ILE A 387 -11.85 4.94 -17.20
N ASP A 388 -12.25 3.69 -16.98
CA ASP A 388 -13.64 3.25 -17.15
C ASP A 388 -14.31 2.83 -15.83
N ASN A 389 -13.53 2.40 -14.84
CA ASN A 389 -14.00 2.01 -13.52
C ASN A 389 -14.61 3.19 -12.74
N SER A 390 -15.86 3.03 -12.27
CA SER A 390 -16.60 4.08 -11.55
C SER A 390 -15.95 4.52 -10.24
N LEU A 391 -15.09 3.69 -9.65
CA LEU A 391 -14.36 3.97 -8.41
C LEU A 391 -13.45 5.23 -8.48
N TYR A 392 -13.09 5.67 -9.68
CA TYR A 392 -12.28 6.87 -9.95
C TYR A 392 -13.08 8.05 -10.50
N LYS A 393 -14.40 7.93 -10.69
CA LYS A 393 -15.27 8.97 -11.26
C LYS A 393 -15.95 9.77 -10.16
N ASP A 394 -16.38 10.98 -10.49
CA ASP A 394 -17.17 11.88 -9.63
C ASP A 394 -16.56 12.20 -8.24
N VAL A 395 -15.25 12.02 -8.11
CA VAL A 395 -14.44 12.31 -6.91
C VAL A 395 -13.23 13.16 -7.25
N ILE A 396 -12.66 13.87 -6.27
CA ILE A 396 -11.40 14.60 -6.46
C ILE A 396 -10.25 13.59 -6.49
N LEU A 397 -9.61 13.45 -7.64
CA LEU A 397 -8.47 12.55 -7.80
C LEU A 397 -7.14 13.26 -7.49
N ILE A 398 -6.22 12.52 -6.85
CA ILE A 398 -4.88 13.00 -6.51
C ILE A 398 -3.88 11.90 -6.87
N ALA A 399 -3.20 12.02 -8.01
CA ALA A 399 -2.12 11.11 -8.40
C ALA A 399 -0.79 11.51 -7.76
N TRP A 400 0.09 10.53 -7.52
CA TRP A 400 1.47 10.78 -7.10
C TRP A 400 2.42 9.66 -7.56
N ASP A 401 3.70 9.97 -7.72
CA ASP A 401 4.75 9.06 -8.18
C ASP A 401 6.06 9.25 -7.38
N PRO A 402 6.82 8.17 -7.10
CA PRO A 402 8.16 8.25 -6.53
C PRO A 402 9.21 8.91 -7.45
N ALA A 403 9.37 10.23 -7.32
CA ALA A 403 10.43 10.99 -7.98
C ALA A 403 11.78 10.94 -7.20
N PRO A 404 12.94 11.21 -7.83
CA PRO A 404 14.23 11.34 -7.14
C PRO A 404 14.22 12.38 -6.01
N TYR A 405 15.06 12.21 -4.98
CA TYR A 405 15.14 13.10 -3.80
C TYR A 405 15.48 14.56 -4.15
N SER A 406 16.22 14.79 -5.24
CA SER A 406 16.49 16.13 -5.77
C SER A 406 15.26 16.87 -6.29
N ALA A 407 14.10 16.19 -6.38
CA ALA A 407 12.83 16.72 -6.88
C ALA A 407 12.92 17.38 -8.29
N ASN A 408 13.90 16.97 -9.09
CA ASN A 408 14.17 17.49 -10.43
C ASN A 408 13.09 17.02 -11.42
N LEU A 409 12.26 17.96 -11.87
CA LEU A 409 11.11 17.68 -12.74
C LEU A 409 11.52 17.23 -14.15
N ASN A 410 12.65 17.68 -14.69
CA ASN A 410 13.15 17.23 -16.00
C ASN A 410 13.54 15.76 -15.98
N VAL A 411 14.23 15.32 -14.90
CA VAL A 411 14.60 13.91 -14.70
C VAL A 411 13.36 13.06 -14.46
N TRP A 412 12.47 13.51 -13.57
CA TRP A 412 11.25 12.78 -13.22
C TRP A 412 10.25 12.68 -14.38
N TYR A 413 10.10 13.70 -15.22
CA TYR A 413 9.23 13.62 -16.40
C TYR A 413 9.77 12.62 -17.44
N LYS A 414 11.10 12.59 -17.64
CA LYS A 414 11.75 11.62 -18.55
C LYS A 414 11.78 10.19 -18.00
N LYS A 415 11.82 10.01 -16.68
CA LYS A 415 11.88 8.71 -16.00
C LYS A 415 11.11 8.73 -14.67
N PRO A 416 9.77 8.67 -14.69
CA PRO A 416 8.96 8.43 -13.50
C PRO A 416 9.09 6.96 -13.05
N ASP A 417 8.65 6.63 -11.83
CA ASP A 417 8.66 5.22 -11.39
C ASP A 417 7.60 4.40 -12.16
N TYR A 418 6.45 5.02 -12.44
CA TYR A 418 5.45 4.55 -13.40
C TYR A 418 4.91 5.71 -14.23
N ASN A 419 4.63 5.50 -15.53
CA ASN A 419 4.09 6.55 -16.42
C ASN A 419 2.67 6.98 -16.06
N LEU A 420 2.54 7.87 -15.07
CA LEU A 420 1.29 8.54 -14.73
C LEU A 420 0.87 9.60 -15.76
N PHE A 421 1.80 10.16 -16.55
CA PHE A 421 1.55 11.36 -17.35
C PHE A 421 0.61 11.10 -18.53
N THR A 422 0.82 10.01 -19.29
CA THR A 422 -0.05 9.63 -20.41
C THR A 422 -1.51 9.35 -19.97
N PRO A 423 -1.77 8.44 -19.02
CA PRO A 423 -3.14 8.18 -18.54
C PRO A 423 -3.77 9.37 -17.81
N TYR A 424 -2.98 10.22 -17.15
CA TYR A 424 -3.48 11.49 -16.59
C TYR A 424 -4.04 12.41 -17.67
N VAL A 425 -3.29 12.65 -18.76
CA VAL A 425 -3.75 13.52 -19.87
C VAL A 425 -4.96 12.90 -20.57
N GLN A 426 -5.01 11.58 -20.77
CA GLN A 426 -6.19 10.89 -21.30
C GLN A 426 -7.43 11.09 -20.42
N HIS A 427 -7.30 10.90 -19.10
CA HIS A 427 -8.39 11.12 -18.15
C HIS A 427 -8.84 12.59 -18.10
N ARG A 428 -7.91 13.55 -18.12
CA ARG A 428 -8.21 14.99 -18.14
C ARG A 428 -8.91 15.44 -19.42
N ARG A 429 -8.65 14.79 -20.56
CA ARG A 429 -9.40 15.01 -21.82
C ARG A 429 -10.82 14.41 -21.76
N ARG A 430 -10.98 13.22 -21.18
CA ARG A 430 -12.28 12.52 -21.11
C ARG A 430 -13.23 13.08 -20.04
N TYR A 431 -12.70 13.55 -18.91
CA TYR A 431 -13.47 14.07 -17.78
C TYR A 431 -12.94 15.47 -17.38
N PRO A 432 -13.10 16.51 -18.24
CA PRO A 432 -12.44 17.80 -18.07
C PRO A 432 -12.92 18.60 -16.84
N SER A 433 -14.18 18.39 -16.41
CA SER A 433 -14.77 18.99 -15.21
C SER A 433 -14.27 18.37 -13.90
N GLN A 434 -13.85 17.10 -13.90
CA GLN A 434 -13.47 16.40 -12.68
C GLN A 434 -12.09 16.87 -12.16
N PRO A 435 -11.98 17.39 -10.92
CA PRO A 435 -10.70 17.82 -10.38
C PRO A 435 -9.74 16.64 -10.21
N PHE A 436 -8.64 16.65 -10.97
CA PHE A 436 -7.61 15.63 -10.92
C PHE A 436 -6.23 16.29 -10.88
N TYR A 437 -5.52 16.11 -9.78
CA TYR A 437 -4.21 16.70 -9.51
C TYR A 437 -3.09 15.68 -9.58
N ILE A 438 -1.87 16.13 -9.87
CA ILE A 438 -0.63 15.37 -9.59
C ILE A 438 0.11 16.07 -8.45
N LEU A 439 0.54 15.33 -7.42
CA LEU A 439 1.36 15.88 -6.33
C LEU A 439 2.78 16.21 -6.81
N HIS A 440 3.33 17.29 -6.27
CA HIS A 440 4.64 17.78 -6.65
C HIS A 440 5.76 17.06 -5.86
N PRO A 441 6.83 16.55 -6.49
CA PRO A 441 7.94 15.86 -5.81
C PRO A 441 8.49 16.56 -4.55
N LYS A 442 8.74 17.87 -4.61
CA LYS A 442 9.14 18.73 -3.47
C LYS A 442 8.26 18.55 -2.21
N PHE A 443 6.94 18.36 -2.34
CA PHE A 443 6.02 18.15 -1.21
C PHE A 443 6.17 16.75 -0.60
N ILE A 444 6.32 15.73 -1.44
CA ILE A 444 6.46 14.32 -1.01
C ILE A 444 7.76 14.14 -0.20
N TRP A 445 8.87 14.71 -0.68
CA TRP A 445 10.15 14.65 0.02
C TRP A 445 10.23 15.57 1.24
N GLN A 446 9.56 16.73 1.25
CA GLN A 446 9.40 17.55 2.46
C GLN A 446 8.72 16.77 3.60
N LEU A 447 7.70 15.96 3.29
CA LEU A 447 7.07 15.08 4.29
C LEU A 447 8.04 14.00 4.79
N TRP A 448 8.87 13.44 3.91
CA TRP A 448 9.92 12.48 4.29
C TRP A 448 10.96 13.10 5.22
N ASP A 449 11.43 14.31 4.91
CA ASP A 449 12.41 15.04 5.73
C ASP A 449 11.86 15.27 7.14
N ILE A 450 10.59 15.67 7.28
CA ILE A 450 9.96 15.88 8.60
C ILE A 450 9.83 14.57 9.40
N ILE A 451 9.58 13.42 8.75
CA ILE A 451 9.62 12.10 9.42
C ILE A 451 11.04 11.79 9.90
N GLN A 452 12.05 11.98 9.05
CA GLN A 452 13.45 11.69 9.41
C GLN A 452 13.99 12.66 10.46
N GLU A 453 13.62 13.94 10.44
CA GLU A 453 13.94 14.90 11.50
C GLU A 453 13.37 14.46 12.85
N ASN A 454 12.12 14.00 12.88
CA ASN A 454 11.45 13.56 14.11
C ASN A 454 11.80 12.14 14.58
N THR A 455 12.73 11.48 13.89
CA THR A 455 13.10 10.08 14.11
C THR A 455 14.61 9.93 14.34
N ARG A 456 14.99 9.25 15.42
CA ARG A 456 16.41 9.04 15.79
C ARG A 456 17.11 8.00 14.91
N GLU A 457 16.37 7.00 14.46
CA GLU A 457 16.83 5.95 13.56
C GLU A 457 16.90 6.46 12.10
N LYS A 458 17.75 5.85 11.27
CA LYS A 458 17.68 6.08 9.82
C LYS A 458 16.42 5.41 9.27
N ILE A 459 15.54 6.15 8.61
CA ILE A 459 14.31 5.60 8.01
C ILE A 459 14.56 5.13 6.57
N GLN A 460 13.66 4.33 6.02
CA GLN A 460 13.73 3.90 4.62
C GLN A 460 13.86 5.09 3.66
N PRO A 461 14.81 5.10 2.71
CA PRO A 461 15.03 6.20 1.76
C PRO A 461 14.04 6.16 0.58
N ASN A 462 12.77 5.94 0.90
CA ASN A 462 11.63 5.82 0.00
C ASN A 462 10.56 6.83 0.44
N PRO A 463 9.73 7.36 -0.47
CA PRO A 463 8.72 8.35 -0.12
C PRO A 463 7.71 7.82 0.92
N PRO A 464 7.03 8.70 1.68
CA PRO A 464 6.04 8.30 2.67
C PRO A 464 4.87 7.54 2.03
N SER A 465 4.13 6.76 2.82
CA SER A 465 2.95 6.06 2.31
C SER A 465 1.87 7.03 1.80
N SER A 466 1.06 6.58 0.84
CA SER A 466 -0.16 7.30 0.43
C SER A 466 -1.01 7.69 1.64
N GLY A 467 -1.05 6.86 2.68
CA GLY A 467 -1.75 7.10 3.94
C GLY A 467 -1.29 8.37 4.64
N PHE A 468 0.02 8.51 4.88
CA PHE A 468 0.59 9.72 5.50
C PHE A 468 0.36 10.96 4.63
N ILE A 469 0.62 10.85 3.33
CA ILE A 469 0.39 11.93 2.36
C ILE A 469 -1.09 12.39 2.40
N GLY A 470 -2.04 11.46 2.41
CA GLY A 470 -3.47 11.74 2.53
C GLY A 470 -3.87 12.41 3.84
N ILE A 471 -3.28 12.01 4.98
CA ILE A 471 -3.51 12.65 6.28
C ILE A 471 -3.13 14.14 6.23
N LEU A 472 -1.92 14.47 5.77
CA LEU A 472 -1.47 15.86 5.73
C LEU A 472 -2.24 16.71 4.70
N ILE A 473 -2.71 16.11 3.59
CA ILE A 473 -3.63 16.78 2.66
C ILE A 473 -4.94 17.15 3.37
N MET A 474 -5.57 16.21 4.09
CA MET A 474 -6.83 16.49 4.81
C MET A 474 -6.62 17.49 5.95
N MET A 475 -5.49 17.45 6.66
CA MET A 475 -5.16 18.45 7.67
C MET A 475 -5.02 19.87 7.09
N SER A 476 -4.69 20.05 5.80
CA SER A 476 -4.69 21.38 5.16
C SER A 476 -6.08 21.86 4.71
N MET A 477 -7.03 20.93 4.53
CA MET A 477 -8.36 21.20 3.93
C MET A 477 -9.51 21.20 4.95
N CYS A 478 -9.32 20.61 6.12
CA CYS A 478 -10.37 20.39 7.13
C CYS A 478 -10.05 21.12 8.45
N ARG A 479 -11.04 21.29 9.34
CA ARG A 479 -10.83 21.78 10.71
C ARG A 479 -10.41 20.65 11.65
N GLU A 480 -10.92 19.43 11.42
CA GLU A 480 -10.58 18.22 12.19
C GLU A 480 -10.55 16.98 11.27
N VAL A 481 -9.64 16.05 11.53
CA VAL A 481 -9.39 14.86 10.71
C VAL A 481 -9.40 13.60 11.58
N HIS A 482 -10.33 12.70 11.31
CA HIS A 482 -10.43 11.38 11.94
C HIS A 482 -9.80 10.34 11.01
N VAL A 483 -8.76 9.65 11.47
CA VAL A 483 -8.01 8.67 10.67
C VAL A 483 -8.26 7.27 11.20
N TYR A 484 -8.78 6.38 10.35
CA TYR A 484 -9.27 5.04 10.72
C TYR A 484 -8.34 3.92 10.27
N GLU A 485 -7.99 3.03 11.21
CA GLU A 485 -7.10 1.86 11.05
C GLU A 485 -5.72 2.17 10.44
N TYR A 486 -5.25 3.42 10.58
CA TYR A 486 -3.86 3.76 10.28
C TYR A 486 -2.94 3.26 11.39
N ILE A 487 -3.23 3.57 12.65
CA ILE A 487 -2.66 2.83 13.78
C ILE A 487 -3.67 1.72 14.10
N PRO A 488 -3.29 0.44 14.01
CA PRO A 488 -4.25 -0.65 14.05
C PRO A 488 -4.92 -0.78 15.41
N SER A 489 -6.20 -1.14 15.41
CA SER A 489 -7.00 -1.43 16.60
C SER A 489 -6.67 -2.80 17.22
N VAL A 490 -7.47 -3.23 18.21
CA VAL A 490 -7.51 -4.63 18.68
C VAL A 490 -7.82 -5.65 17.57
N ARG A 491 -8.37 -5.24 16.41
CA ARG A 491 -8.57 -6.07 15.20
C ARG A 491 -7.32 -6.17 14.32
N GLN A 492 -6.14 -5.80 14.81
CA GLN A 492 -4.89 -5.93 14.07
C GLN A 492 -4.76 -7.32 13.43
N THR A 493 -4.33 -7.34 12.18
CA THR A 493 -4.24 -8.53 11.33
C THR A 493 -3.15 -8.31 10.29
N ASP A 494 -2.58 -9.41 9.80
CA ASP A 494 -1.66 -9.37 8.67
C ASP A 494 -2.41 -9.27 7.33
N LEU A 495 -3.74 -9.39 7.30
CA LEU A 495 -4.56 -9.13 6.10
C LEU A 495 -4.29 -7.70 5.59
N CYS A 496 -3.57 -7.62 4.47
CA CYS A 496 -2.99 -6.38 3.96
C CYS A 496 -4.07 -5.35 3.64
N HIS A 497 -5.10 -5.77 2.89
CA HIS A 497 -6.22 -4.93 2.50
C HIS A 497 -7.56 -5.62 2.74
N TYR A 498 -8.60 -4.86 3.13
CA TYR A 498 -9.94 -5.41 3.41
C TYR A 498 -10.65 -6.00 2.17
N HIS A 499 -10.19 -5.64 0.97
CA HIS A 499 -10.77 -6.02 -0.33
C HIS A 499 -9.88 -6.99 -1.12
N GLU A 500 -8.88 -7.60 -0.47
CA GLU A 500 -7.97 -8.57 -1.08
C GLU A 500 -7.84 -9.81 -0.18
N LEU A 501 -7.36 -10.92 -0.73
CA LEU A 501 -7.01 -12.13 0.04
C LEU A 501 -5.48 -12.29 0.14
N TYR A 502 -4.81 -11.20 0.51
CA TYR A 502 -3.35 -11.10 0.63
C TYR A 502 -2.95 -10.73 2.06
N TYR A 503 -2.01 -11.49 2.62
CA TYR A 503 -1.56 -11.35 4.00
C TYR A 503 -0.07 -10.98 4.03
N ASP A 504 0.24 -9.78 4.52
CA ASP A 504 1.60 -9.34 4.77
C ASP A 504 1.64 -8.21 5.85
N ALA A 505 2.30 -8.51 6.98
CA ALA A 505 2.58 -7.55 8.05
C ALA A 505 3.27 -6.25 7.58
N ALA A 506 3.94 -6.25 6.43
CA ALA A 506 4.53 -5.06 5.80
C ALA A 506 3.50 -3.99 5.46
N CYS A 507 2.26 -4.34 5.16
CA CYS A 507 1.17 -3.38 4.93
C CYS A 507 0.80 -2.63 6.22
N THR A 508 1.01 -3.26 7.38
CA THR A 508 0.69 -2.69 8.70
C THR A 508 1.91 -2.05 9.38
N LEU A 509 3.13 -2.51 9.13
CA LEU A 509 4.37 -2.07 9.81
C LEU A 509 5.40 -1.38 8.90
N GLY A 510 5.27 -1.51 7.57
CA GLY A 510 6.19 -0.97 6.59
C GLY A 510 7.27 -1.96 6.13
N ALA A 511 7.53 -1.96 4.83
CA ALA A 511 8.75 -2.52 4.23
C ALA A 511 9.41 -1.45 3.34
N TYR A 512 8.75 -1.07 2.24
CA TYR A 512 9.18 0.01 1.33
C TYR A 512 9.07 1.39 2.01
N HIS A 513 7.86 1.80 2.41
CA HIS A 513 7.62 3.08 3.06
C HIS A 513 8.15 3.10 4.52
N PRO A 514 8.53 4.27 5.06
CA PRO A 514 8.88 4.46 6.48
C PRO A 514 7.65 4.41 7.43
N LEU A 515 6.69 3.54 7.13
CA LEU A 515 5.34 3.49 7.72
C LEU A 515 5.32 3.32 9.25
N LEU A 516 6.29 2.60 9.83
CA LEU A 516 6.46 2.52 11.29
C LEU A 516 6.64 3.92 11.92
N TYR A 517 7.45 4.75 11.28
CA TYR A 517 7.81 6.08 11.77
C TYR A 517 6.72 7.10 11.47
N GLU A 518 6.05 6.99 10.32
CA GLU A 518 4.83 7.75 10.03
C GLU A 518 3.75 7.50 11.11
N LYS A 519 3.54 6.24 11.51
CA LYS A 519 2.61 5.87 12.59
C LYS A 519 3.05 6.38 13.96
N LEU A 520 4.36 6.43 14.25
CA LEU A 520 4.90 7.05 15.47
C LEU A 520 4.67 8.58 15.50
N LEU A 521 4.78 9.28 14.37
CA LEU A 521 4.45 10.71 14.30
C LEU A 521 2.95 10.92 14.49
N VAL A 522 2.10 10.17 13.79
CA VAL A 522 0.64 10.25 13.93
C VAL A 522 0.17 9.90 15.35
N GLN A 523 0.80 8.93 16.02
CA GLN A 523 0.53 8.62 17.43
C GLN A 523 0.85 9.81 18.33
N ARG A 524 1.99 10.49 18.09
CA ARG A 524 2.44 11.63 18.90
C ARG A 524 1.52 12.85 18.76
N MET A 525 0.86 13.00 17.62
CA MET A 525 -0.06 14.12 17.32
C MET A 525 -1.53 13.85 17.69
N ASN A 526 -1.89 12.61 18.03
CA ASN A 526 -3.27 12.24 18.31
C ASN A 526 -3.83 12.98 19.54
N ARG A 527 -4.91 13.74 19.32
CA ARG A 527 -5.73 14.37 20.38
C ARG A 527 -6.99 13.56 20.73
N GLY A 528 -7.28 12.49 20.00
CA GLY A 528 -8.44 11.62 20.23
C GLY A 528 -8.24 10.64 21.39
N GLU A 529 -9.35 10.14 21.93
CA GLU A 529 -9.34 9.26 23.09
C GLU A 529 -8.57 7.95 22.88
N ARG A 530 -7.93 7.48 23.96
CA ARG A 530 -7.13 6.23 23.91
C ARG A 530 -7.98 5.00 23.62
N ASP A 531 -9.24 5.02 24.02
CA ASP A 531 -10.19 3.95 23.73
C ASP A 531 -10.72 4.00 22.29
N ASP A 532 -10.80 5.17 21.65
CA ASP A 532 -11.08 5.28 20.21
C ASP A 532 -9.90 4.67 19.41
N LEU A 533 -8.66 4.93 19.82
CA LEU A 533 -7.48 4.27 19.25
C LEU A 533 -7.52 2.74 19.44
N TYR A 534 -7.77 2.26 20.65
CA TYR A 534 -7.79 0.82 20.95
C TYR A 534 -8.93 0.07 20.24
N ARG A 535 -10.17 0.59 20.33
CA ARG A 535 -11.38 -0.10 19.85
C ARG A 535 -11.68 0.13 18.38
N LYS A 536 -11.36 1.32 17.84
CA LYS A 536 -11.70 1.73 16.46
C LYS A 536 -10.47 1.87 15.54
N GLY A 537 -9.24 1.84 16.08
CA GLY A 537 -8.04 2.13 15.30
C GLY A 537 -7.99 3.60 14.89
N LYS A 538 -8.69 4.45 15.65
CA LYS A 538 -9.00 5.82 15.30
C LYS A 538 -8.07 6.79 16.01
N VAL A 539 -7.54 7.76 15.27
CA VAL A 539 -6.92 8.95 15.84
C VAL A 539 -7.65 10.20 15.36
N ILE A 540 -7.61 11.25 16.18
CA ILE A 540 -8.17 12.57 15.87
C ILE A 540 -7.02 13.56 15.80
N LEU A 541 -6.90 14.25 14.67
CA LEU A 541 -5.85 15.22 14.37
C LEU A 541 -6.48 16.58 14.06
N PRO A 542 -5.99 17.69 14.63
CA PRO A 542 -6.46 19.03 14.28
C PRO A 542 -6.00 19.41 12.87
N GLY A 543 -6.87 20.11 12.12
CA GLY A 543 -6.47 20.75 10.88
C GLY A 543 -5.52 21.92 11.12
N PHE A 544 -4.65 22.22 10.15
CA PHE A 544 -3.67 23.31 10.23
C PHE A 544 -4.31 24.67 10.52
N ARG A 545 -5.53 24.91 10.02
CA ARG A 545 -6.32 26.13 10.26
C ARG A 545 -6.88 26.24 11.69
N ALA A 546 -6.91 25.14 12.43
CA ALA A 546 -7.35 25.07 13.83
C ALA A 546 -6.16 25.14 14.82
N LEU A 547 -4.92 25.08 14.34
CA LEU A 547 -3.72 25.08 15.18
C LEU A 547 -3.31 26.50 15.60
N ARG A 548 -3.37 26.74 16.90
CA ARG A 548 -2.69 27.85 17.57
C ARG A 548 -1.29 27.38 17.97
N CYS A 549 -0.28 28.10 17.50
CA CYS A 549 1.12 27.92 17.86
C CYS A 549 1.67 29.27 18.32
N PRO A 550 2.72 29.32 19.17
CA PRO A 550 3.45 30.55 19.38
C PRO A 550 3.98 31.12 18.05
N ALA A 551 4.30 32.41 18.04
CA ALA A 551 5.13 32.97 16.97
C ALA A 551 6.49 32.24 16.96
N PRO A 552 7.18 32.16 15.80
CA PRO A 552 8.57 31.75 15.79
C PRO A 552 9.37 32.69 16.69
N ASP A 553 10.13 32.15 17.65
CA ASP A 553 11.05 32.95 18.44
C ASP A 553 12.12 33.52 17.49
N HIS A 554 11.99 34.81 17.17
CA HIS A 554 13.02 35.59 16.46
C HIS A 554 14.19 35.85 17.41
N LEU A 555 14.87 34.78 17.83
CA LEU A 555 16.19 34.85 18.43
C LEU A 555 17.12 35.51 17.39
N PRO A 556 17.70 36.70 17.68
CA PRO A 556 18.66 37.29 16.77
C PRO A 556 19.87 36.37 16.67
N HIS A 557 20.31 36.09 15.44
CA HIS A 557 21.59 35.42 15.23
C HIS A 557 22.72 36.41 15.56
N SER A 558 23.42 36.13 16.65
CA SER A 558 24.68 36.78 17.06
C SER A 558 25.89 35.97 16.59
#